data_AF-A0A7C0AH49-F1
#
_entry.id   AF-A0A7C0AH49-F1
#
_cell.length_a   1.000
_cell.length_b   1.000
_cell.length_c   1.000
_cell.angle_alpha   90.00
_cell.angle_beta   90.00
_cell.angle_gamma   90.00
#
_symmetry.space_group_name_H-M   'P 1'
#
loop_
_entity.id
_entity.type
_entity.pdbx_description
1 polymer ?
#
loop_
_entity_poly.entity_id
_entity_poly.type
_entity_poly.pdbx_seq_one_letter_code
_entity_poly.pdbx_strand_id
1 'polypeptide(L)'
;AKGRALKQHVMAPLIAYFRDARAALGITAKQIADATGKKNMVPHWFSASQWQLPNESDYLKLQSLFARVAEEKHQRGELEKPHHQLVSTYSELNRQYMELLSEYKNLRRYFGVTVQVPYTDVWTYKPVQYYPGKHPCEKPAEMLQQIISASSRPGDLVADFFMGSGSTVKAAMALGRRAIGVELETGRFEQTVREVQDLIV
;
A
#
# COMPACT_ATOMS: atom_id res chain seq x y z
N ALA A 1 -4.02 3.80 8.95
CA ALA A 1 -4.38 5.19 9.30
C ALA A 1 -4.19 6.17 8.14
N LYS A 2 -2.96 6.42 7.64
CA LYS A 2 -2.70 7.46 6.61
C LYS A 2 -3.35 7.24 5.24
N GLY A 3 -3.37 6.01 4.71
CA GLY A 3 -4.02 5.73 3.40
C GLY A 3 -5.53 5.99 3.39
N ARG A 4 -6.22 5.80 4.52
CA ARG A 4 -7.64 6.11 4.66
C ARG A 4 -7.90 7.61 4.63
N ALA A 5 -7.05 8.40 5.28
CA ALA A 5 -7.11 9.86 5.25
C ALA A 5 -6.80 10.42 3.86
N LEU A 6 -5.83 9.83 3.15
CA LEU A 6 -5.52 10.18 1.76
C LEU A 6 -6.72 9.94 0.85
N LYS A 7 -7.37 8.76 0.95
CA LYS A 7 -8.59 8.47 0.18
C LYS A 7 -9.71 9.47 0.47
N GLN A 8 -9.91 9.84 1.73
CA GLN A 8 -10.90 10.86 2.13
C GLN A 8 -10.62 12.22 1.49
N HIS A 9 -9.36 12.63 1.47
CA HIS A 9 -8.95 13.90 0.89
C HIS A 9 -9.16 13.91 -0.63
N VAL A 10 -8.70 12.88 -1.34
CA VAL A 10 -8.85 12.79 -2.80
C VAL A 10 -10.32 12.67 -3.20
N MET A 11 -11.13 11.92 -2.44
CA MET A 11 -12.56 11.74 -2.72
C MET A 11 -13.44 12.89 -2.20
N ALA A 12 -12.86 13.93 -1.60
CA ALA A 12 -13.59 15.04 -0.96
C ALA A 12 -14.65 15.69 -1.88
N PRO A 13 -14.41 15.92 -3.19
CA PRO A 13 -15.42 16.52 -4.07
C PRO A 13 -16.71 15.67 -4.17
N LEU A 14 -16.57 14.34 -4.29
CA LEU A 14 -17.71 13.44 -4.35
C LEU A 14 -18.36 13.26 -2.98
N ILE A 15 -17.56 13.16 -1.91
CA ILE A 15 -18.08 13.09 -0.53
C ILE A 15 -18.94 14.32 -0.21
N ALA A 16 -18.43 15.52 -0.52
CA ALA A 16 -19.13 16.78 -0.29
C ALA A 16 -20.43 16.83 -1.11
N TYR A 17 -20.39 16.44 -2.38
CA TYR A 17 -21.58 16.40 -3.24
C TYR A 17 -22.74 15.59 -2.62
N PHE A 18 -22.47 14.41 -2.05
CA PHE A 18 -23.51 13.62 -1.37
C PHE A 18 -23.90 14.17 0.00
N ARG A 19 -22.90 14.51 0.82
CA ARG A 19 -23.11 14.97 2.20
C ARG A 19 -23.90 16.29 2.23
N ASP A 20 -23.51 17.24 1.40
CA ASP A 20 -24.07 18.59 1.40
C ASP A 20 -25.50 18.57 0.83
N ALA A 21 -25.75 17.77 -0.22
CA ALA A 21 -27.09 17.49 -0.72
C ALA A 21 -28.02 16.95 0.38
N ARG A 22 -27.53 15.97 1.18
CA ARG A 22 -28.31 15.40 2.28
C ARG A 22 -28.59 16.43 3.38
N ALA A 23 -27.60 17.27 3.69
CA ALA A 23 -27.72 18.30 4.71
C ALA A 23 -28.70 19.41 4.28
N ALA A 24 -28.63 19.86 3.02
CA ALA A 24 -29.49 20.89 2.45
C ALA A 24 -30.98 20.54 2.56
N LEU A 25 -31.34 19.30 2.21
CA LEU A 25 -32.72 18.81 2.29
C LEU A 25 -33.06 18.19 3.65
N GLY A 26 -32.15 18.15 4.62
CA GLY A 26 -32.36 17.56 5.93
C GLY A 26 -32.84 16.10 5.90
N ILE A 27 -32.36 15.31 4.92
CA ILE A 27 -32.83 13.93 4.72
C ILE A 27 -32.23 13.00 5.78
N THR A 28 -33.10 12.27 6.48
CA THR A 28 -32.71 11.35 7.55
C THR A 28 -32.16 10.04 7.00
N ALA A 29 -31.34 9.35 7.81
CA ALA A 29 -30.83 8.02 7.47
C ALA A 29 -31.97 7.00 7.28
N LYS A 30 -33.07 7.15 8.04
CA LYS A 30 -34.27 6.32 7.92
C LYS A 30 -34.91 6.48 6.55
N GLN A 31 -35.14 7.70 6.08
CA GLN A 31 -35.71 7.95 4.75
C GLN A 31 -34.86 7.35 3.62
N ILE A 32 -33.52 7.46 3.71
CA ILE A 32 -32.61 6.85 2.73
C ILE A 32 -32.70 5.33 2.78
N ALA A 33 -32.73 4.75 3.98
CA ALA A 33 -32.85 3.31 4.15
C ALA A 33 -34.18 2.77 3.62
N ASP A 34 -35.28 3.49 3.85
CA ASP A 34 -36.61 3.11 3.40
C ASP A 34 -36.72 3.21 1.86
N ALA A 35 -36.11 4.23 1.24
CA ALA A 35 -36.10 4.39 -0.22
C ALA A 35 -35.19 3.39 -0.94
N THR A 36 -34.03 3.06 -0.36
CA THR A 36 -33.03 2.19 -1.01
C THR A 36 -33.15 0.72 -0.62
N GLY A 37 -33.80 0.42 0.51
CA GLY A 37 -33.82 -0.90 1.14
C GLY A 37 -32.51 -1.27 1.85
N LYS A 38 -31.53 -0.34 1.92
CA LYS A 38 -30.15 -0.63 2.36
C LYS A 38 -29.73 0.21 3.57
N LYS A 39 -30.19 -0.19 4.75
CA LYS A 39 -29.85 0.46 6.04
C LYS A 39 -28.34 0.60 6.28
N ASN A 40 -27.58 -0.43 5.94
CA ASN A 40 -26.14 -0.46 6.21
C ASN A 40 -25.32 0.42 5.25
N MET A 41 -25.90 0.89 4.14
CA MET A 41 -25.16 1.64 3.12
C MET A 41 -25.18 3.14 3.32
N VAL A 42 -26.07 3.67 4.16
CA VAL A 42 -26.16 5.12 4.41
C VAL A 42 -24.81 5.73 4.85
N PRO A 43 -24.03 5.12 5.77
CA PRO A 43 -22.71 5.63 6.12
C PRO A 43 -21.73 5.59 4.93
N HIS A 44 -21.82 4.58 4.07
CA HIS A 44 -20.95 4.43 2.92
C HIS A 44 -21.20 5.49 1.84
N TRP A 45 -22.39 6.06 1.73
CA TRP A 45 -22.68 7.08 0.72
C TRP A 45 -22.51 8.51 1.22
N PHE A 46 -22.70 8.73 2.52
CA PHE A 46 -22.80 10.07 3.11
C PHE A 46 -21.75 10.39 4.19
N SER A 47 -20.84 9.46 4.51
CA SER A 47 -19.72 9.70 5.44
C SER A 47 -18.38 9.55 4.74
N ALA A 48 -17.45 10.47 5.03
CA ALA A 48 -16.07 10.40 4.55
C ALA A 48 -15.37 9.10 4.99
N SER A 49 -15.71 8.57 6.16
CA SER A 49 -14.93 7.48 6.76
C SER A 49 -15.03 6.15 6.01
N GLN A 50 -16.16 5.89 5.34
CA GLN A 50 -16.45 4.63 4.65
C GLN A 50 -16.94 4.86 3.22
N TRP A 51 -16.61 6.03 2.66
CA TRP A 51 -17.22 6.49 1.44
C TRP A 51 -17.01 5.53 0.25
N GLN A 52 -18.10 5.27 -0.46
CA GLN A 52 -18.19 4.50 -1.70
C GLN A 52 -19.22 5.16 -2.62
N LEU A 53 -18.95 5.16 -3.92
CA LEU A 53 -19.93 5.61 -4.89
C LEU A 53 -21.09 4.59 -4.94
N PRO A 54 -22.37 5.03 -4.84
CA PRO A 54 -23.50 4.14 -5.08
C PRO A 54 -23.47 3.57 -6.51
N ASN A 55 -23.96 2.35 -6.69
CA ASN A 55 -24.26 1.87 -8.04
C ASN A 55 -25.43 2.65 -8.64
N GLU A 56 -25.64 2.50 -9.95
CA GLU A 56 -26.65 3.28 -10.68
C GLU A 56 -28.06 3.08 -10.13
N SER A 57 -28.47 1.85 -9.81
CA SER A 57 -29.80 1.57 -9.27
C SER A 57 -30.04 2.24 -7.91
N ASP A 58 -29.07 2.19 -7.01
CA ASP A 58 -29.16 2.85 -5.71
C ASP A 58 -29.15 4.37 -5.88
N TYR A 59 -28.34 4.90 -6.81
CA TYR A 59 -28.28 6.33 -7.09
C TYR A 59 -29.60 6.86 -7.64
N LEU A 60 -30.25 6.16 -8.58
CA LEU A 60 -31.57 6.54 -9.11
C LEU A 60 -32.63 6.61 -7.99
N LYS A 61 -32.63 5.64 -7.06
CA LYS A 61 -33.53 5.68 -5.90
C LYS A 61 -33.25 6.87 -4.98
N LEU A 62 -31.97 7.21 -4.79
CA LEU A 62 -31.58 8.42 -4.06
C LEU A 62 -32.06 9.69 -4.79
N GLN A 63 -31.89 9.77 -6.11
CA GLN A 63 -32.37 10.90 -6.90
C GLN A 63 -33.88 11.09 -6.77
N SER A 64 -34.68 10.02 -6.90
CA SER A 64 -36.13 10.08 -6.73
C SER A 64 -36.54 10.53 -5.32
N LEU A 65 -35.84 10.04 -4.28
CA LEU A 65 -36.08 10.48 -2.90
C LEU A 65 -35.77 11.97 -2.73
N PHE A 66 -34.61 12.43 -3.22
CA PHE A 66 -34.17 13.80 -3.05
C PHE A 66 -35.05 14.78 -3.84
N ALA A 67 -35.44 14.43 -5.06
CA ALA A 67 -36.38 15.22 -5.87
C ALA A 67 -37.74 15.39 -5.16
N ARG A 68 -38.32 14.29 -4.65
CA ARG A 68 -39.59 14.34 -3.91
C ARG A 68 -39.50 15.22 -2.66
N VAL A 69 -38.44 15.09 -1.87
CA VAL A 69 -38.27 15.90 -0.65
C VAL A 69 -38.00 17.36 -0.97
N ALA A 70 -37.26 17.65 -2.06
CA ALA A 70 -37.04 19.02 -2.51
C ALA A 70 -38.36 19.69 -2.91
N GLU A 71 -39.23 18.98 -3.64
CA GLU A 71 -40.55 19.47 -4.04
C GLU A 71 -41.46 19.72 -2.81
N GLU A 72 -41.54 18.75 -1.89
CA GLU A 72 -42.29 18.88 -0.62
C GLU A 72 -41.85 20.09 0.22
N LYS A 73 -40.55 20.45 0.14
CA LYS A 73 -39.97 21.57 0.89
C LYS A 73 -39.90 22.87 0.09
N HIS A 74 -40.34 22.88 -1.17
CA HIS A 74 -40.15 24.00 -2.10
C HIS A 74 -38.69 24.49 -2.15
N GLN A 75 -37.75 23.55 -2.11
CA GLN A 75 -36.30 23.78 -2.16
C GLN A 75 -35.74 23.37 -3.53
N ARG A 76 -34.50 23.78 -3.81
CA ARG A 76 -33.78 23.38 -5.03
C ARG A 76 -33.56 21.86 -5.04
N GLY A 77 -33.63 21.26 -6.23
CA GLY A 77 -33.22 19.87 -6.45
C GLY A 77 -31.74 19.65 -6.11
N GLU A 78 -31.46 18.48 -5.54
CA GLU A 78 -30.13 18.03 -5.16
C GLU A 78 -29.86 16.66 -5.80
N LEU A 79 -28.58 16.28 -5.94
CA LEU A 79 -28.15 15.05 -6.62
C LEU A 79 -28.55 14.95 -8.10
N GLU A 80 -28.55 16.05 -8.86
CA GLU A 80 -29.05 16.08 -10.24
C GLU A 80 -28.08 15.50 -11.28
N LYS A 81 -26.79 15.35 -10.97
CA LYS A 81 -25.79 14.88 -11.93
C LYS A 81 -26.12 13.46 -12.42
N PRO A 82 -26.01 13.16 -13.72
CA PRO A 82 -26.12 11.80 -14.23
C PRO A 82 -25.07 10.86 -13.60
N HIS A 83 -25.45 9.60 -13.35
CA HIS A 83 -24.56 8.63 -12.69
C HIS A 83 -23.23 8.43 -13.44
N HIS A 84 -23.25 8.39 -14.77
CA HIS A 84 -22.05 8.22 -15.59
C HIS A 84 -21.00 9.34 -15.36
N GLN A 85 -21.45 10.58 -15.10
CA GLN A 85 -20.52 11.67 -14.79
C GLN A 85 -19.85 11.45 -13.44
N LEU A 86 -20.59 10.95 -12.45
CA LEU A 86 -20.02 10.59 -11.14
C LEU A 86 -19.02 9.43 -11.24
N VAL A 87 -19.30 8.44 -12.09
CA VAL A 87 -18.39 7.32 -12.36
C VAL A 87 -17.10 7.81 -13.04
N SER A 88 -17.21 8.75 -13.99
CA SER A 88 -16.06 9.38 -14.65
C SER A 88 -15.21 10.14 -13.62
N THR A 89 -15.81 11.03 -12.82
CA THR A 89 -15.10 11.75 -11.75
C THR A 89 -14.47 10.79 -10.74
N TYR A 90 -15.20 9.74 -10.33
CA TYR A 90 -14.68 8.72 -9.41
C TYR A 90 -13.46 8.00 -10.00
N SER A 91 -13.52 7.63 -11.28
CA SER A 91 -12.42 6.94 -11.96
C SER A 91 -11.16 7.81 -12.01
N GLU A 92 -11.31 9.11 -12.31
CA GLU A 92 -10.21 10.07 -12.31
C GLU A 92 -9.59 10.26 -10.92
N LEU A 93 -10.42 10.52 -9.90
CA LEU A 93 -9.97 10.66 -8.52
C LEU A 93 -9.35 9.37 -8.00
N ASN A 94 -9.88 8.21 -8.38
CA ASN A 94 -9.32 6.93 -7.99
C ASN A 94 -7.94 6.71 -8.63
N ARG A 95 -7.73 7.12 -9.87
CA ARG A 95 -6.39 7.11 -10.50
C ARG A 95 -5.40 7.98 -9.71
N GLN A 96 -5.76 9.22 -9.38
CA GLN A 96 -4.93 10.11 -8.57
C GLN A 96 -4.61 9.52 -7.20
N TYR A 97 -5.62 8.95 -6.53
CA TYR A 97 -5.44 8.26 -5.25
C TYR A 97 -4.46 7.09 -5.37
N MET A 98 -4.55 6.29 -6.44
CA MET A 98 -3.66 5.14 -6.66
C MET A 98 -2.23 5.57 -6.94
N GLU A 99 -2.03 6.66 -7.69
CA GLU A 99 -0.72 7.27 -7.93
C GLU A 99 -0.09 7.77 -6.61
N LEU A 100 -0.81 8.58 -5.85
CA LEU A 100 -0.36 9.09 -4.53
C LEU A 100 -0.08 7.95 -3.53
N LEU A 101 -0.91 6.90 -3.55
CA LEU A 101 -0.71 5.73 -2.70
C LEU A 101 0.56 4.96 -3.10
N SER A 102 0.85 4.86 -4.41
CA SER A 102 2.07 4.23 -4.92
C SER A 102 3.30 5.03 -4.51
N GLU A 103 3.28 6.35 -4.71
CA GLU A 103 4.35 7.26 -4.29
C GLU A 103 4.60 7.16 -2.77
N TYR A 104 3.54 7.24 -1.97
CA TYR A 104 3.64 7.07 -0.51
C TYR A 104 4.26 5.72 -0.11
N LYS A 105 3.88 4.63 -0.79
CA LYS A 105 4.48 3.32 -0.56
C LYS A 105 5.97 3.32 -0.94
N ASN A 106 6.37 3.99 -2.02
CA ASN A 106 7.77 4.05 -2.46
C ASN A 106 8.64 4.90 -1.56
N LEU A 107 8.13 6.02 -1.04
CA LEU A 107 8.85 6.89 -0.10
C LEU A 107 9.09 6.23 1.26
N ARG A 108 8.22 5.29 1.65
CA ARG A 108 8.35 4.59 2.92
C ARG A 108 9.44 3.52 2.82
N ARG A 109 10.37 3.53 3.79
CA ARG A 109 11.31 2.42 4.02
C ARG A 109 10.55 1.10 4.03
N TYR A 110 10.98 0.17 3.20
CA TYR A 110 10.36 -1.13 3.13
C TYR A 110 10.61 -1.89 4.44
N PHE A 111 9.53 -2.44 5.00
CA PHE A 111 9.60 -3.32 6.15
C PHE A 111 8.52 -4.40 6.00
N GLY A 112 8.91 -5.54 5.42
CA GLY A 112 8.04 -6.62 4.99
C GLY A 112 8.10 -7.83 5.91
N VAL A 113 7.77 -7.67 7.19
CA VAL A 113 7.62 -8.81 8.11
C VAL A 113 6.38 -9.62 7.76
N THR A 114 6.51 -10.94 7.78
CA THR A 114 5.45 -11.90 7.45
C THR A 114 5.39 -12.98 8.53
N VAL A 115 4.48 -13.95 8.39
CA VAL A 115 4.49 -15.13 9.27
C VAL A 115 5.79 -15.93 9.11
N GLN A 116 6.37 -15.92 7.91
CA GLN A 116 7.65 -16.57 7.59
C GLN A 116 8.87 -15.76 8.04
N VAL A 117 8.72 -14.45 8.22
CA VAL A 117 9.74 -13.53 8.73
C VAL A 117 9.16 -12.78 9.94
N PRO A 118 9.13 -13.42 11.12
CA PRO A 118 8.40 -12.91 12.26
C PRO A 118 9.00 -11.61 12.79
N TYR A 119 8.14 -10.74 13.31
CA TYR A 119 8.55 -9.54 14.04
C TYR A 119 9.01 -9.93 15.44
N THR A 120 10.30 -10.22 15.60
CA THR A 120 10.97 -10.53 16.86
C THR A 120 12.33 -9.87 16.92
N ASP A 121 12.80 -9.53 18.12
CA ASP A 121 14.13 -8.97 18.36
C ASP A 121 15.15 -10.05 18.78
N VAL A 122 14.72 -11.30 18.95
CA VAL A 122 15.58 -12.44 19.31
C VAL A 122 15.59 -13.47 18.20
N TRP A 123 16.75 -13.68 17.59
CA TRP A 123 16.94 -14.50 16.40
C TRP A 123 17.92 -15.63 16.68
N THR A 124 17.60 -16.85 16.25
CA THR A 124 18.43 -18.04 16.49
C THR A 124 18.88 -18.63 15.16
N TYR A 125 20.18 -18.53 14.87
CA TYR A 125 20.81 -19.14 13.70
C TYR A 125 22.05 -19.93 14.10
N LYS A 126 22.30 -21.03 13.38
CA LYS A 126 23.53 -21.79 13.57
C LYS A 126 24.73 -20.99 13.02
N PRO A 127 25.87 -20.95 13.73
CA PRO A 127 27.10 -20.39 13.20
C PRO A 127 27.54 -21.16 11.95
N VAL A 128 28.20 -20.45 11.03
CA VAL A 128 28.82 -21.07 9.85
C VAL A 128 29.89 -22.05 10.33
N GLN A 129 29.86 -23.30 9.86
CA GLN A 129 30.86 -24.31 10.20
C GLN A 129 32.20 -24.03 9.51
N TYR A 130 33.29 -24.65 9.94
CA TYR A 130 34.60 -24.45 9.31
C TYR A 130 34.67 -25.13 7.94
N TYR A 131 35.40 -24.50 7.00
CA TYR A 131 35.78 -25.09 5.72
C TYR A 131 37.08 -24.41 5.22
N PRO A 132 37.86 -25.05 4.33
CA PRO A 132 39.10 -24.45 3.80
C PRO A 132 38.83 -23.11 3.09
N GLY A 133 39.59 -22.07 3.43
CA GLY A 133 39.44 -20.73 2.84
C GLY A 133 38.35 -19.85 3.48
N LYS A 134 37.65 -20.36 4.51
CA LYS A 134 36.61 -19.65 5.23
C LYS A 134 37.08 -18.32 5.82
N HIS A 135 36.23 -17.30 5.74
CA HIS A 135 36.43 -16.05 6.46
C HIS A 135 36.19 -16.22 7.98
N PRO A 136 37.09 -15.72 8.86
CA PRO A 136 36.97 -15.92 10.31
C PRO A 136 35.61 -15.48 10.90
N CYS A 137 35.05 -14.38 10.38
CA CYS A 137 33.81 -13.77 10.88
C CYS A 137 32.65 -13.88 9.88
N GLU A 138 32.55 -14.99 9.14
CA GLU A 138 31.45 -15.20 8.20
C GLU A 138 30.07 -15.27 8.90
N LYS A 139 29.11 -14.51 8.38
CA LYS A 139 27.72 -14.46 8.88
C LYS A 139 26.86 -15.54 8.21
N PRO A 140 25.92 -16.19 8.93
CA PRO A 140 25.01 -17.18 8.34
C PRO A 140 24.16 -16.60 7.21
N ALA A 141 24.08 -17.32 6.08
CA ALA A 141 23.33 -16.87 4.91
C ALA A 141 21.82 -16.71 5.18
N GLU A 142 21.21 -17.64 5.92
CA GLU A 142 19.78 -17.59 6.28
C GLU A 142 19.44 -16.32 7.07
N MET A 143 20.32 -15.90 7.99
CA MET A 143 20.17 -14.68 8.76
C MET A 143 20.18 -13.46 7.84
N LEU A 144 21.14 -13.38 6.92
CA LEU A 144 21.24 -12.27 5.97
C LEU A 144 20.04 -12.24 5.01
N GLN A 145 19.58 -13.39 4.54
CA GLN A 145 18.38 -13.49 3.72
C GLN A 145 17.14 -12.97 4.45
N GLN A 146 17.00 -13.26 5.74
CA GLN A 146 15.92 -12.72 6.56
C GLN A 146 16.02 -11.19 6.70
N ILE A 147 17.20 -10.65 7.00
CA ILE A 147 17.43 -9.18 7.09
C ILE A 147 17.05 -8.49 5.78
N ILE A 148 17.57 -9.01 4.66
CA ILE A 148 17.38 -8.41 3.33
C ILE A 148 15.92 -8.51 2.91
N SER A 149 15.27 -9.65 3.12
CA SER A 149 13.86 -9.84 2.78
C SER A 149 12.94 -8.95 3.61
N ALA A 150 13.25 -8.74 4.89
CA ALA A 150 12.49 -7.82 5.74
C ALA A 150 12.68 -6.36 5.33
N SER A 151 13.87 -5.97 4.83
CA SER A 151 14.28 -4.56 4.73
C SER A 151 14.41 -4.02 3.30
N SER A 152 14.21 -4.86 2.28
CA SER A 152 14.32 -4.47 0.87
C SER A 152 13.29 -5.17 -0.02
N ARG A 153 12.99 -4.59 -1.17
CA ARG A 153 12.19 -5.20 -2.24
C ARG A 153 13.09 -5.90 -3.26
N PRO A 154 12.58 -6.91 -4.01
CA PRO A 154 13.26 -7.37 -5.21
C PRO A 154 13.62 -6.21 -6.14
N GLY A 155 14.84 -6.24 -6.71
CA GLY A 155 15.39 -5.17 -7.54
C GLY A 155 16.06 -4.00 -6.80
N ASP A 156 15.81 -3.86 -5.48
CA ASP A 156 16.52 -2.87 -4.66
C ASP A 156 18.02 -3.14 -4.63
N LEU A 157 18.80 -2.12 -4.29
CA LEU A 157 20.25 -2.21 -4.11
C LEU A 157 20.58 -2.44 -2.63
N VAL A 158 21.34 -3.49 -2.35
CA VAL A 158 21.95 -3.78 -1.04
C VAL A 158 23.43 -3.41 -1.09
N ALA A 159 23.92 -2.66 -0.11
CA ALA A 159 25.32 -2.28 -0.01
C ALA A 159 25.94 -2.82 1.29
N ASP A 160 27.11 -3.44 1.18
CA ASP A 160 27.93 -3.86 2.33
C ASP A 160 29.35 -3.32 2.17
N PHE A 161 29.74 -2.37 3.01
CA PHE A 161 31.05 -1.72 2.93
C PHE A 161 32.17 -2.47 3.68
N PHE A 162 31.82 -3.59 4.32
CA PHE A 162 32.76 -4.48 5.04
C PHE A 162 32.45 -5.93 4.67
N MET A 163 32.42 -6.22 3.36
CA MET A 163 31.76 -7.42 2.86
C MET A 163 32.43 -8.72 3.29
N GLY A 164 33.74 -8.72 3.63
CA GLY A 164 34.45 -9.90 4.11
C GLY A 164 34.31 -11.07 3.14
N SER A 165 33.60 -12.14 3.55
CA SER A 165 33.28 -13.30 2.70
C SER A 165 32.29 -13.05 1.56
N GLY A 166 31.73 -11.84 1.47
CA GLY A 166 30.66 -11.48 0.53
C GLY A 166 29.32 -12.12 0.87
N SER A 167 29.14 -12.68 2.07
CA SER A 167 27.89 -13.35 2.48
C SER A 167 26.63 -12.48 2.26
N THR A 168 26.71 -11.17 2.52
CA THR A 168 25.62 -10.21 2.25
C THR A 168 25.32 -10.08 0.76
N VAL A 169 26.36 -9.94 -0.07
CA VAL A 169 26.25 -9.81 -1.53
C VAL A 169 25.62 -11.07 -2.14
N LYS A 170 26.12 -12.24 -1.75
CA LYS A 170 25.60 -13.55 -2.19
C LYS A 170 24.11 -13.71 -1.81
N ALA A 171 23.75 -13.36 -0.57
CA ALA A 171 22.36 -13.43 -0.10
C ALA A 171 21.44 -12.44 -0.85
N ALA A 172 21.92 -11.21 -1.12
CA ALA A 172 21.16 -10.21 -1.88
C ALA A 172 20.87 -10.70 -3.30
N MET A 173 21.87 -11.24 -3.99
CA MET A 173 21.73 -11.77 -5.34
C MET A 173 20.76 -12.96 -5.39
N ALA A 174 20.87 -13.90 -4.47
CA ALA A 174 19.96 -15.05 -4.37
C ALA A 174 18.49 -14.62 -4.17
N LEU A 175 18.27 -13.46 -3.55
CA LEU A 175 16.95 -12.88 -3.35
C LEU A 175 16.51 -11.95 -4.51
N GLY A 176 17.27 -11.86 -5.60
CA GLY A 176 16.94 -11.00 -6.74
C GLY A 176 17.10 -9.50 -6.43
N ARG A 177 18.03 -9.14 -5.55
CA ARG A 177 18.46 -7.74 -5.31
C ARG A 177 19.77 -7.47 -6.05
N ARG A 178 20.01 -6.21 -6.38
CA ARG A 178 21.34 -5.74 -6.80
C ARG A 178 22.22 -5.60 -5.57
N ALA A 179 23.53 -5.77 -5.73
CA ALA A 179 24.46 -5.69 -4.61
C ALA A 179 25.71 -4.89 -4.94
N ILE A 180 26.23 -4.14 -3.97
CA ILE A 180 27.56 -3.53 -3.99
C ILE A 180 28.28 -3.99 -2.72
N GLY A 181 29.50 -4.50 -2.89
CA GLY A 181 30.38 -4.89 -1.81
C GLY A 181 31.68 -4.11 -1.85
N VAL A 182 32.18 -3.70 -0.68
CA VAL A 182 33.53 -3.13 -0.53
C VAL A 182 34.30 -3.97 0.49
N GLU A 183 35.54 -4.28 0.16
CA GLU A 183 36.50 -4.94 1.03
C GLU A 183 37.84 -4.24 0.87
N LEU A 184 38.53 -4.01 1.99
CA LEU A 184 39.78 -3.26 2.02
C LEU A 184 40.97 -4.17 1.68
N GLU A 185 40.98 -5.40 2.19
CA GLU A 185 42.08 -6.32 2.00
C GLU A 185 42.02 -6.95 0.60
N THR A 186 43.03 -6.69 -0.23
CA THR A 186 43.03 -7.06 -1.65
C THR A 186 42.88 -8.57 -1.86
N GLY A 187 43.59 -9.39 -1.08
CA GLY A 187 43.50 -10.84 -1.18
C GLY A 187 42.09 -11.35 -0.89
N ARG A 188 41.44 -10.83 0.16
CA ARG A 188 40.04 -11.13 0.51
C ARG A 188 39.08 -10.65 -0.56
N PHE A 189 39.23 -9.41 -1.04
CA PHE A 189 38.41 -8.85 -2.10
C PHE A 189 38.42 -9.75 -3.34
N GLU A 190 39.60 -10.10 -3.84
CA GLU A 190 39.75 -10.95 -5.02
C GLU A 190 39.18 -12.36 -4.81
N GLN A 191 39.39 -12.96 -3.64
CA GLN A 191 38.79 -14.25 -3.29
C GLN A 191 37.26 -14.18 -3.36
N THR A 192 36.66 -13.17 -2.73
CA THR A 192 35.21 -13.01 -2.69
C THR A 192 34.61 -12.69 -4.05
N VAL A 193 35.30 -11.89 -4.90
CA VAL A 193 34.85 -11.64 -6.27
C VAL A 193 34.78 -12.94 -7.07
N ARG A 194 35.80 -13.81 -6.99
CA ARG A 194 35.78 -15.13 -7.64
C ARG A 194 34.61 -15.97 -7.17
N GLU A 195 34.44 -16.11 -5.86
CA GLU A 195 33.34 -16.88 -5.27
C GLU A 195 31.94 -16.35 -5.64
N VAL A 196 31.79 -15.04 -5.83
CA VAL A 196 30.51 -14.44 -6.27
C VAL A 196 30.28 -14.67 -7.76
N GLN A 197 31.33 -14.59 -8.58
CA GLN A 197 31.24 -14.83 -10.02
C GLN A 197 30.85 -16.28 -10.34
N ASP A 198 31.37 -17.25 -9.56
CA ASP A 198 31.03 -18.67 -9.71
C ASP A 198 29.54 -18.97 -9.48
N LEU A 199 28.80 -18.07 -8.81
CA LEU A 199 27.35 -18.20 -8.58
C LEU A 199 26.49 -17.65 -9.72
N ILE A 200 27.07 -16.93 -10.69
CA ILE A 200 26.35 -16.28 -11.80
C ILE A 200 26.30 -17.20 -13.04
N VAL A 201 27.02 -18.33 -13.01
CA VAL A 201 27.15 -19.30 -14.11
C VAL A 201 25.84 -20.04 -14.41
#